data_AF-A0A7W5XLR7-F1
#
_entry.id   AF-A0A7W5XLR7-F1
#
_cell.length_a   1.000
_cell.length_b   1.000
_cell.length_c   1.000
_cell.angle_alpha   90.00
_cell.angle_beta   90.00
_cell.angle_gamma   90.00
#
_symmetry.space_group_name_H-M   'P 1'
#
loop_
_entity.id
_entity.type
_entity.pdbx_description
1 polymer ?
#
loop_
_entity_poly.entity_id
_entity_poly.type
_entity_poly.pdbx_seq_one_letter_code
_entity_poly.pdbx_strand_id
1 'polypeptide(L)'
;AYLETWQKDGQDIHDFIADDVRVEVKTSAFQNRQAVSIHGLKQLAAPESADLVLAVAEIEKHGNGETLDDVVDRILDQGTELGMMSEKLAAAGFVRGMTSADEEQRFTLRSWRYWEITGGLPVLNLEAVGAEVALAISDVRYSLNLSSLGESRETFDWSRFTSRGSG
;
A
#
# COMPACT_ATOMS: atom_id res chain seq x y z
N ALA A 1 -0.50 11.72 13.17
CA ALA A 1 -1.42 10.70 13.70
C ALA A 1 -1.34 9.41 12.90
N TYR A 2 -1.56 9.43 11.58
CA TYR A 2 -1.54 8.19 10.76
C TYR A 2 -0.16 7.54 10.56
N LEU A 3 0.93 8.28 10.77
CA LEU A 3 2.28 7.77 10.54
C LEU A 3 2.62 6.55 11.43
N GLU A 4 2.05 6.49 12.64
CA GLU A 4 2.20 5.36 13.57
C GLU A 4 1.59 4.07 13.01
N THR A 5 0.57 4.19 12.16
CA THR A 5 -0.14 3.06 11.55
C THR A 5 0.57 2.50 10.33
N TRP A 6 1.47 3.28 9.70
CA TRP A 6 2.30 2.83 8.58
C TRP A 6 3.37 1.85 9.07
N GLN A 7 3.29 0.58 8.66
CA GLN A 7 4.26 -0.46 9.02
C GLN A 7 5.34 -0.60 7.96
N LYS A 8 6.58 -0.78 8.39
CA LYS A 8 7.71 -0.86 7.47
C LYS A 8 8.98 -1.51 8.01
N ASP A 9 9.03 -1.67 9.32
CA ASP A 9 10.04 -2.40 10.09
C ASP A 9 9.90 -3.94 10.00
N GLY A 10 9.12 -4.43 9.04
CA GLY A 10 9.29 -5.77 8.45
C GLY A 10 8.61 -6.94 9.17
N GLN A 11 7.85 -6.68 10.23
CA GLN A 11 7.11 -7.76 10.92
C GLN A 11 5.72 -8.01 10.35
N ASP A 12 5.06 -6.97 9.84
CA ASP A 12 3.73 -7.09 9.25
C ASP A 12 3.77 -7.02 7.72
N ILE A 13 2.77 -7.62 7.09
CA ILE A 13 2.72 -7.80 5.64
C ILE A 13 2.06 -6.60 4.95
N HIS A 14 1.15 -5.92 5.64
CA HIS A 14 0.35 -4.82 5.08
C HIS A 14 0.95 -3.46 5.42
N ASP A 15 0.81 -2.49 4.51
CA ASP A 15 1.40 -1.15 4.66
C ASP A 15 0.79 -0.35 5.81
N PHE A 16 -0.53 -0.37 6.02
CA PHE A 16 -1.17 0.36 7.14
C PHE A 16 -2.02 -0.55 7.98
N ILE A 17 -1.97 -0.38 9.31
CA ILE A 17 -2.65 -1.25 10.26
C ILE A 17 -3.30 -0.45 11.39
N ALA A 18 -4.57 -0.73 11.62
CA ALA A 18 -5.34 -0.39 12.81
C ALA A 18 -6.03 -1.65 13.35
N ASP A 19 -6.80 -1.50 14.43
CA ASP A 19 -7.44 -2.62 15.12
C ASP A 19 -8.41 -3.39 14.23
N ASP A 20 -9.22 -2.69 13.43
CA ASP A 20 -10.31 -3.26 12.62
C ASP A 20 -10.07 -3.17 11.11
N VAL A 21 -8.99 -2.52 10.67
CA VAL A 21 -8.67 -2.36 9.25
C VAL A 21 -7.19 -2.43 8.95
N ARG A 22 -6.87 -3.03 7.80
CA ARG A 22 -5.55 -3.06 7.20
C ARG A 22 -5.61 -2.59 5.77
N VAL A 23 -4.54 -1.95 5.29
CA VAL A 23 -4.44 -1.48 3.90
C VAL A 23 -3.13 -1.98 3.31
N GLU A 24 -3.23 -2.64 2.16
CA GLU A 24 -2.13 -2.94 1.25
C GLU A 24 -2.14 -1.89 0.12
N VAL A 25 -1.04 -1.16 -0.04
CA VAL A 25 -0.91 -0.10 -1.05
C VAL A 25 -0.12 -0.60 -2.24
N LYS A 26 -0.70 -0.45 -3.44
CA LYS A 26 -0.03 -0.71 -4.72
C LYS A 26 -0.08 0.50 -5.61
N THR A 27 0.84 0.55 -6.56
CA THR A 27 0.81 1.54 -7.65
C THR A 27 0.48 0.83 -8.97
N SER A 28 -0.31 1.50 -9.81
CA SER A 28 -0.48 1.11 -11.21
C SER A 28 -0.08 2.27 -12.10
N ALA A 29 0.66 1.98 -13.18
CA ALA A 29 0.97 2.99 -14.18
C ALA A 29 -0.31 3.38 -14.94
N PHE A 30 -0.49 4.68 -15.23
CA PHE A 30 -1.63 5.18 -16.00
C PHE A 30 -1.84 4.49 -17.36
N GLN A 31 -0.77 4.03 -18.00
CA GLN A 31 -0.81 3.31 -19.28
C GLN A 31 -1.22 1.83 -19.13
N ASN A 32 -1.15 1.28 -17.91
CA ASN A 32 -1.56 -0.08 -17.58
C ASN A 32 -2.29 -0.10 -16.22
N ARG A 33 -3.50 0.49 -16.20
CA ARG A 33 -4.34 0.63 -14.99
C ARG A 33 -5.04 -0.66 -14.59
N GLN A 34 -4.93 -1.70 -15.40
CA GLN A 34 -5.72 -2.90 -15.25
C GLN A 34 -5.07 -3.90 -14.31
N ALA A 35 -3.80 -3.73 -13.93
CA ALA A 35 -3.14 -4.69 -13.07
C ALA A 35 -2.13 -4.09 -12.10
N VAL A 36 -1.90 -4.83 -11.02
CA VAL A 36 -0.87 -4.54 -10.00
C VAL A 36 -0.06 -5.79 -9.69
N SER A 37 1.21 -5.61 -9.36
CA SER A 37 2.08 -6.71 -8.93
C SER A 37 1.84 -7.04 -7.46
N ILE A 38 1.58 -8.30 -7.17
CA ILE A 38 1.47 -8.85 -5.82
C ILE A 38 2.69 -9.74 -5.53
N HIS A 39 3.22 -9.62 -4.32
CA HIS A 39 4.42 -10.30 -3.85
C HIS A 39 4.08 -11.14 -2.61
N GLY A 40 4.00 -12.46 -2.80
CA GLY A 40 3.68 -13.40 -1.76
C GLY A 40 2.18 -13.59 -1.54
N LEU A 41 1.85 -14.74 -0.94
CA LEU A 41 0.47 -15.16 -0.67
C LEU A 41 -0.20 -14.41 0.50
N LYS A 42 0.58 -13.65 1.26
CA LYS A 42 0.10 -13.01 2.49
C LYS A 42 -0.47 -11.61 2.26
N GLN A 43 -0.08 -10.92 1.18
CA GLN A 43 -0.47 -9.52 0.94
C GLN A 43 -1.96 -9.31 0.69
N LEU A 44 -2.66 -10.35 0.22
CA LEU A 44 -4.11 -10.35 0.01
C LEU A 44 -4.79 -11.41 0.89
N ALA A 45 -4.19 -11.73 2.04
CA ALA A 45 -4.79 -12.59 3.04
C ALA A 45 -5.33 -11.69 4.17
N ALA A 46 -6.65 -11.47 4.17
CA ALA A 46 -7.29 -10.73 5.25
C ALA A 46 -7.09 -11.48 6.59
N PRO A 47 -6.70 -10.79 7.68
CA PRO A 47 -6.70 -11.39 9.00
C PRO A 47 -8.14 -11.62 9.48
N GLU A 48 -8.34 -12.54 10.42
CA GLU A 48 -9.68 -12.79 11.00
C GLU A 48 -10.25 -11.59 11.77
N SER A 49 -9.38 -10.71 12.29
CA SER A 49 -9.75 -9.63 13.20
C SER A 49 -9.98 -8.28 12.53
N ALA A 50 -9.70 -8.14 11.23
CA ALA A 50 -9.72 -6.85 10.56
C ALA A 50 -10.02 -6.98 9.06
N ASP A 51 -10.70 -5.97 8.51
CA ASP A 51 -10.89 -5.87 7.06
C ASP A 51 -9.55 -5.63 6.38
N LEU A 52 -9.37 -6.18 5.18
CA LEU A 52 -8.23 -5.86 4.33
C LEU A 52 -8.68 -5.05 3.12
N VAL A 53 -8.05 -3.91 2.88
CA VAL A 53 -8.30 -3.08 1.71
C VAL A 53 -7.06 -3.04 0.82
N LEU A 54 -7.23 -3.35 -0.46
CA LEU A 54 -6.25 -3.05 -1.49
C LEU A 54 -6.47 -1.62 -1.99
N ALA A 55 -5.54 -0.72 -1.67
CA ALA A 55 -5.53 0.66 -2.15
C ALA A 55 -4.56 0.78 -3.33
N VAL A 56 -5.08 1.16 -4.51
CA VAL A 56 -4.26 1.35 -5.71
C VAL A 56 -4.18 2.82 -6.06
N ALA A 57 -2.96 3.36 -6.00
CA ALA A 57 -2.62 4.67 -6.53
C ALA A 57 -2.36 4.58 -8.03
N GLU A 58 -3.13 5.31 -8.83
CA GLU A 58 -2.85 5.47 -10.23
C GLU A 58 -1.88 6.63 -10.43
N ILE A 59 -0.67 6.32 -10.91
CA ILE A 59 0.39 7.31 -11.09
C ILE A 59 0.82 7.42 -12.54
N GLU A 60 1.22 8.63 -12.93
CA GLU A 60 1.79 8.91 -14.23
C GLU A 60 3.16 9.58 -14.07
N LYS A 61 4.18 9.04 -14.74
CA LYS A 61 5.48 9.70 -14.82
C LYS A 61 5.36 10.91 -15.74
N HIS A 62 5.56 12.10 -15.20
CA HIS A 62 5.33 13.36 -15.89
C HIS A 62 6.32 14.42 -15.43
N GLY A 63 6.96 15.13 -16.36
CA GLY A 63 8.04 16.09 -16.06
C GLY A 63 7.66 17.27 -15.16
N ASN A 64 6.36 17.53 -14.99
CA ASN A 64 5.84 18.57 -14.09
C ASN A 64 5.15 18.00 -12.83
N GLY A 65 5.33 16.71 -12.53
CA GLY A 65 4.82 16.08 -11.30
C GLY A 65 5.65 16.40 -10.06
N GLU A 66 5.27 15.81 -8.93
CA GLU A 66 6.00 15.87 -7.66
C GLU A 66 7.13 14.84 -7.66
N THR A 67 8.29 15.19 -7.11
CA THR A 67 9.29 14.20 -6.68
C THR A 67 8.85 13.56 -5.36
N LEU A 68 9.56 12.51 -4.92
CA LEU A 68 9.35 11.97 -3.58
C LEU A 68 9.68 13.01 -2.48
N ASP A 69 10.71 13.83 -2.67
CA ASP A 69 11.06 14.92 -1.75
C ASP A 69 9.91 15.95 -1.65
N ASP A 70 9.30 16.34 -2.78
CA ASP A 70 8.14 17.25 -2.79
C ASP A 70 6.97 16.68 -1.96
N VAL A 71 6.72 15.37 -2.07
CA VAL A 71 5.67 14.69 -1.29
C VAL A 71 6.01 14.64 0.21
N VAL A 72 7.27 14.35 0.55
CA VAL A 72 7.73 14.30 1.95
C VAL A 72 7.59 15.68 2.59
N ASP A 73 8.01 16.74 1.90
CA ASP A 73 7.93 18.12 2.40
C ASP A 73 6.47 18.51 2.68
N ARG A 74 5.57 18.17 1.75
CA ARG A 74 4.13 18.38 1.94
C ARG A 74 3.52 17.62 3.13
N ILE A 75 4.04 16.43 3.45
CA ILE A 75 3.59 15.66 4.63
C ILE A 75 4.12 16.29 5.93
N LEU A 76 5.35 16.79 5.92
CA LEU A 76 5.97 17.47 7.06
C LEU A 76 5.26 18.80 7.38
N ASP A 77 4.86 19.55 6.35
CA ASP A 77 4.11 20.80 6.48
C ASP A 77 2.74 20.63 7.17
N GLN A 78 2.22 19.40 7.24
CA GLN A 78 1.00 19.05 7.98
C GLN A 78 1.25 18.80 9.48
N GLY A 79 2.48 19.03 9.97
CA GLY A 79 2.86 18.83 11.36
C GLY A 79 3.27 17.39 11.69
N THR A 80 3.68 16.61 10.68
CA THR A 80 4.23 15.27 10.89
C THR A 80 5.63 15.36 11.53
N GLU A 81 5.91 14.49 12.51
CA GLU A 81 7.21 14.47 13.18
C GLU A 81 8.31 13.98 12.22
N LEU A 82 9.36 14.79 12.03
CA LEU A 82 10.40 14.58 11.03
C LEU A 82 11.25 13.34 11.32
N GLY A 83 11.58 13.06 12.59
CA GLY A 83 12.38 11.91 12.98
C GLY A 83 11.71 10.60 12.59
N MET A 84 10.47 10.39 13.05
CA MET A 84 9.65 9.22 12.74
C MET A 84 9.45 9.05 11.23
N MET A 85 9.21 10.15 10.50
CA MET A 85 9.05 10.10 9.05
C MET A 85 10.36 9.67 8.37
N SER A 86 11.50 10.23 8.79
CA SER A 86 12.81 9.91 8.22
C SER A 86 13.21 8.45 8.48
N GLU A 87 12.97 7.95 9.70
CA GLU A 87 13.20 6.55 10.05
C GLU A 87 12.38 5.61 9.17
N LYS A 88 11.08 5.88 9.04
CA LYS A 88 10.21 5.06 8.19
C LYS A 88 10.60 5.15 6.73
N LEU A 89 10.92 6.32 6.19
CA LEU A 89 11.40 6.46 4.81
C LEU A 89 12.67 5.66 4.56
N ALA A 90 13.66 5.78 5.45
CA ALA A 90 14.93 5.06 5.37
C ALA A 90 14.72 3.54 5.34
N ALA A 91 13.73 3.02 6.05
CA ALA A 91 13.37 1.61 6.00
C ALA A 91 12.84 1.11 4.63
N ALA A 92 12.45 1.98 3.66
CA ALA A 92 12.17 1.56 2.25
C ALA A 92 13.39 1.80 1.37
N GLY A 93 14.50 2.26 1.93
CA GLY A 93 15.62 2.75 1.13
C GLY A 93 15.37 4.11 0.50
N PHE A 94 14.53 4.97 1.10
CA PHE A 94 14.46 6.38 0.72
C PHE A 94 15.11 7.26 1.77
N VAL A 95 16.06 8.10 1.36
CA VAL A 95 16.71 9.11 2.21
C VAL A 95 16.56 10.45 1.53
N ARG A 96 15.92 11.40 2.21
CA ARG A 96 15.62 12.75 1.68
C ARG A 96 16.90 13.48 1.23
N GLY A 97 16.86 14.08 0.05
CA GLY A 97 17.96 14.86 -0.53
C GLY A 97 19.22 14.05 -0.93
N MET A 98 19.10 12.73 -1.05
CA MET A 98 20.19 11.87 -1.48
C MET A 98 20.06 11.56 -2.97
N THR A 99 20.64 12.44 -3.79
CA THR A 99 20.54 12.43 -5.27
C THR A 99 20.93 11.10 -5.90
N SER A 100 19.90 10.29 -6.15
CA SER A 100 19.94 9.14 -7.06
C SER A 100 19.30 9.54 -8.39
N ALA A 101 19.58 8.77 -9.46
CA ALA A 101 18.94 8.98 -10.77
C ALA A 101 17.39 8.85 -10.70
N ASP A 102 16.85 8.28 -9.62
CA ASP A 102 15.42 8.18 -9.38
C ASP A 102 14.82 9.47 -8.75
N GLU A 103 15.62 10.36 -8.16
CA GLU A 103 15.12 11.64 -7.59
C GLU A 103 14.67 12.66 -8.65
N GLU A 104 15.14 12.53 -9.89
CA GLU A 104 14.62 13.34 -11.01
C GLU A 104 13.26 12.84 -11.52
N GLN A 105 12.80 11.67 -11.05
CA GLN A 105 11.51 11.14 -11.47
C GLN A 105 10.38 11.90 -10.80
N ARG A 106 9.56 12.51 -11.65
CA ARG A 106 8.38 13.25 -11.25
C ARG A 106 7.14 12.45 -11.59
N PHE A 107 6.25 12.36 -10.61
CA PHE A 107 5.00 11.62 -10.71
C PHE A 107 3.81 12.53 -10.44
N THR A 108 2.73 12.28 -11.18
CA THR A 108 1.43 12.86 -10.89
C THR A 108 0.52 11.74 -10.42
N LEU A 109 -0.03 11.90 -9.21
CA LEU A 109 -1.13 11.07 -8.72
C LEU A 109 -2.40 11.46 -9.49
N ARG A 110 -3.02 10.48 -10.16
CA ARG A 110 -4.21 10.69 -10.98
C ARG A 110 -5.50 10.37 -10.23
N SER A 111 -5.50 9.26 -9.50
CA SER A 111 -6.65 8.80 -8.75
C SER A 111 -6.24 7.74 -7.73
N TRP A 112 -7.17 7.45 -6.82
CA TRP A 112 -7.13 6.28 -5.96
C TRP A 112 -8.31 5.38 -6.28
N ARG A 113 -8.09 4.07 -6.15
CA ARG A 113 -9.14 3.05 -6.19
C ARG A 113 -8.95 2.07 -5.04
N TYR A 114 -10.05 1.68 -4.41
CA TYR A 114 -10.04 0.83 -3.23
C TYR A 114 -10.93 -0.40 -3.44
N TRP A 115 -10.41 -1.58 -3.12
CA TRP A 115 -11.17 -2.83 -3.07
C TRP A 115 -11.05 -3.44 -1.68
N GLU A 116 -12.19 -3.80 -1.11
CA GLU A 116 -12.24 -4.60 0.10
C GLU A 116 -12.00 -6.08 -0.27
N ILE A 117 -10.93 -6.65 0.28
CA ILE A 117 -10.53 -8.03 -0.01
C ILE A 117 -11.36 -8.97 0.86
N THR A 118 -12.35 -9.59 0.23
CA THR A 118 -13.23 -10.59 0.84
C THR A 118 -12.99 -11.97 0.23
N GLY A 119 -13.39 -13.04 0.93
CA GLY A 119 -13.16 -14.42 0.48
C GLY A 119 -13.82 -14.80 -0.87
N GLY A 120 -14.74 -13.99 -1.38
CA GLY A 120 -15.37 -14.19 -2.69
C GLY A 120 -14.56 -13.65 -3.88
N LEU A 121 -13.49 -12.88 -3.64
CA LEU A 121 -12.70 -12.29 -4.73
C LEU A 121 -11.67 -13.28 -5.27
N PRO A 122 -11.38 -13.24 -6.60
CA PRO A 122 -10.45 -14.17 -7.24
C PRO A 122 -8.98 -13.76 -7.00
N VAL A 123 -8.55 -13.79 -5.73
CA VAL A 123 -7.17 -13.46 -5.32
C VAL A 123 -6.40 -14.73 -4.96
N LEU A 124 -5.10 -14.73 -5.25
CA LEU A 124 -4.20 -15.81 -4.85
C LEU A 124 -3.63 -15.49 -3.47
N ASN A 125 -4.11 -16.18 -2.43
CA ASN A 125 -3.65 -16.01 -1.06
C ASN A 125 -3.44 -17.37 -0.36
N LEU A 126 -3.08 -17.35 0.93
CA LEU A 126 -2.84 -18.57 1.72
C LEU A 126 -4.04 -19.52 1.74
N GLU A 127 -5.24 -18.98 1.87
CA GLU A 127 -6.48 -19.78 1.91
C GLU A 127 -6.74 -20.44 0.55
N ALA A 128 -6.57 -19.69 -0.55
CA ALA A 128 -6.83 -20.16 -1.91
C ALA A 128 -5.93 -21.34 -2.34
N VAL A 129 -4.68 -21.39 -1.86
CA VAL A 129 -3.74 -22.47 -2.22
C VAL A 129 -3.70 -23.61 -1.20
N GLY A 130 -4.16 -23.36 0.02
CA GLY A 130 -4.06 -24.31 1.14
C GLY A 130 -2.66 -24.41 1.76
N ALA A 131 -2.61 -24.91 3.00
CA ALA A 131 -1.39 -24.89 3.82
C ALA A 131 -0.22 -25.71 3.24
N GLU A 132 -0.49 -26.88 2.65
CA GLU A 132 0.56 -27.74 2.08
C GLU A 132 1.28 -27.07 0.92
N VAL A 133 0.54 -26.44 0.00
CA VAL A 133 1.11 -25.72 -1.14
C VAL A 133 1.84 -24.47 -0.66
N ALA A 134 1.26 -23.73 0.28
CA ALA A 134 1.88 -22.52 0.84
C ALA A 134 3.25 -22.80 1.50
N LEU A 135 3.45 -23.99 2.10
CA LEU A 135 4.74 -24.41 2.66
C LEU A 135 5.76 -24.85 1.60
N ALA A 136 5.29 -25.29 0.43
CA ALA A 136 6.13 -25.84 -0.63
C ALA A 136 6.64 -24.78 -1.63
N ILE A 137 6.10 -23.55 -1.59
CA ILE A 137 6.44 -22.50 -2.56
C ILE A 137 7.04 -21.28 -1.88
N SER A 138 8.05 -20.68 -2.54
CA SER A 138 8.65 -19.40 -2.16
C SER A 138 8.58 -18.42 -3.33
N ASP A 139 8.84 -17.14 -3.07
CA ASP A 139 9.01 -16.10 -4.10
C ASP A 139 7.84 -15.93 -5.08
N VAL A 140 6.62 -16.20 -4.60
CA VAL A 140 5.40 -16.02 -5.40
C VAL A 140 5.28 -14.56 -5.83
N ARG A 141 5.23 -14.34 -7.14
CA ARG A 141 4.95 -13.03 -7.74
C ARG A 141 3.94 -13.20 -8.87
N TYR A 142 2.91 -12.37 -8.88
CA TYR A 142 1.90 -12.40 -9.94
C TYR A 142 1.34 -11.01 -10.21
N SER A 143 0.77 -10.86 -11.40
CA SER A 143 0.05 -9.66 -11.80
C SER A 143 -1.45 -9.90 -11.59
N LEU A 144 -2.06 -9.12 -10.70
CA LEU A 144 -3.50 -9.20 -10.42
C LEU A 144 -4.26 -8.28 -11.36
N ASN A 145 -5.17 -8.84 -12.15
CA ASN A 145 -6.09 -8.05 -12.96
C ASN A 145 -7.17 -7.42 -12.06
N LEU A 146 -7.12 -6.11 -11.89
CA LEU A 146 -8.04 -5.33 -11.07
C LEU A 146 -9.48 -5.34 -11.62
N SER A 147 -9.67 -5.49 -12.94
CA SER A 147 -11.02 -5.58 -13.51
C SER A 147 -11.76 -6.84 -13.09
N SER A 148 -11.03 -7.88 -12.65
CA SER A 148 -11.60 -9.11 -12.13
C SER A 148 -12.09 -9.00 -10.67
N LEU A 149 -11.78 -7.89 -9.98
CA LEU A 149 -12.19 -7.69 -8.58
C LEU A 149 -13.56 -6.99 -8.45
N GLY A 150 -14.18 -6.61 -9.56
CA GLY A 150 -15.43 -5.83 -9.56
C GLY A 150 -15.22 -4.34 -9.30
N GLU A 151 -16.27 -3.68 -8.84
CA GLU A 151 -16.29 -2.22 -8.65
C GLU A 151 -15.39 -1.78 -7.50
N SER A 152 -14.55 -0.78 -7.77
CA SER A 152 -13.74 -0.10 -6.76
C SER A 152 -14.47 1.10 -6.17
N ARG A 153 -14.12 1.47 -4.94
CA ARG A 153 -14.45 2.79 -4.38
C ARG A 153 -13.39 3.81 -4.78
N GLU A 154 -13.79 5.07 -4.93
CA GLU A 154 -12.89 6.20 -5.19
C GLU A 154 -12.36 6.86 -3.90
N THR A 155 -13.00 6.55 -2.78
CA THR A 155 -12.65 7.08 -1.46
C THR A 155 -12.53 5.95 -0.44
N PHE A 156 -11.75 6.21 0.61
CA PHE A 156 -11.59 5.34 1.75
C PHE A 156 -11.74 6.15 3.04
N ASP A 157 -12.41 5.57 4.03
CA ASP A 157 -12.62 6.21 5.33
C ASP A 157 -11.36 6.08 6.20
N TRP A 158 -10.49 7.07 6.10
CA TRP A 158 -9.26 7.14 6.89
C TRP A 158 -9.51 7.36 8.39
N SER A 159 -10.73 7.70 8.82
CA SER A 159 -11.04 7.84 10.24
C SER A 159 -10.94 6.51 11.01
N ARG A 160 -11.02 5.37 10.32
CA ARG A 160 -10.78 4.03 10.88
C ARG A 160 -9.39 3.85 11.51
N PHE A 161 -8.43 4.69 11.13
CA PHE A 161 -7.08 4.71 11.71
C PHE A 161 -6.94 5.66 12.91
N THR A 162 -8.02 6.32 13.34
CA THR A 162 -8.02 7.27 14.46
C THR A 162 -8.71 6.76 15.73
N SER A 163 -9.39 5.62 15.65
CA SER A 163 -10.05 4.96 16.78
C SER A 163 -8.99 4.45 17.77
N ARG A 164 -8.59 5.31 18.70
CA ARG A 164 -8.04 4.87 19.98
C ARG A 164 -9.12 4.03 20.66
N GLY A 165 -8.81 2.76 20.92
CA GLY A 165 -9.65 1.88 21.73
C GLY A 165 -10.17 2.61 22.96
N SER A 166 -11.49 2.72 23.03
CA SER A 166 -12.18 3.01 24.28
C SER A 166 -12.48 1.65 24.89
N GLY A 167 -11.60 1.16 25.77
CA GLY A 167 -11.75 -0.12 26.44
C GLY A 167 -10.60 -0.39 27.39
#